data_AF-A0A0C3DHG3-F1
#
_entry.id   AF-A0A0C3DHG3-F1
#
_cell.length_a   1.000
_cell.length_b   1.000
_cell.length_c   1.000
_cell.angle_alpha   90.00
_cell.angle_beta   90.00
_cell.angle_gamma   90.00
#
_symmetry.space_group_name_H-M   'P 1'
#
loop_
_entity.id
_entity.type
_entity.pdbx_description
1 polymer ?
#
loop_
_entity_poly.entity_id
_entity_poly.type
_entity_poly.pdbx_seq_one_letter_code
_entity_poly.pdbx_strand_id
1 'polypeptide(L)' 'AILSTHDLPRIHYNVTDNVLWRNTSWTRYWEKDVWILPIHRLSCVGHWVVCIIDFSSKRLLLFDSLAECKSWKKDIQV' A
#
# COMPACT_ATOMS: atom_id res chain seq x y z
N ALA A 1 -4.49 -3.00 -10.34
CA ALA A 1 -4.17 -4.28 -9.66
C ALA A 1 -4.03 -4.04 -8.16
N ILE A 2 -4.18 -5.07 -7.32
CA ILE A 2 -4.08 -4.92 -5.86
C ILE A 2 -2.71 -5.41 -5.38
N LEU A 3 -2.00 -4.57 -4.63
CA LEU A 3 -0.80 -4.88 -3.88
C LEU A 3 -1.10 -4.53 -2.42
N SER A 4 -1.41 -5.51 -1.56
CA SER A 4 -1.86 -5.23 -0.19
C SER A 4 -0.71 -4.87 0.74
N THR A 5 -0.85 -3.86 1.62
CA THR A 5 0.07 -3.77 2.78
C THR A 5 -0.20 -4.78 3.87
N HIS A 6 -1.12 -5.73 3.67
CA HIS A 6 -1.10 -6.98 4.45
C HIS A 6 0.05 -7.90 3.98
N ASP A 7 0.52 -7.73 2.73
CA ASP A 7 1.74 -8.37 2.23
C ASP A 7 3.01 -7.56 2.59
N LEU A 8 2.88 -6.26 2.90
CA LEU A 8 4.00 -5.39 3.33
C LEU A 8 4.49 -5.49 4.80
N PRO A 9 3.76 -5.99 5.83
CA PRO A 9 4.35 -6.15 7.16
C PRO A 9 5.51 -7.14 7.08
N ARG A 10 5.47 -8.06 6.11
CA ARG A 10 6.56 -8.98 5.77
C ARG A 10 7.80 -8.23 5.25
N ILE A 11 7.67 -7.11 4.55
CA ILE A 11 8.81 -6.27 4.17
C ILE A 11 9.42 -5.61 5.42
N HIS A 12 8.58 -5.19 6.38
CA HIS A 12 9.03 -4.64 7.66
C HIS A 12 9.72 -5.69 8.58
N TYR A 13 9.49 -6.99 8.32
CA TYR A 13 10.14 -8.14 8.98
C TYR A 13 11.19 -8.84 8.10
N ASN A 14 11.71 -8.17 7.07
CA ASN A 14 12.81 -8.66 6.22
C ASN A 14 12.52 -10.01 5.51
N VAL A 15 11.27 -10.22 5.12
CA VAL A 15 10.86 -11.41 4.38
C VAL A 15 11.42 -11.36 2.96
N THR A 16 11.88 -12.50 2.46
CA THR A 16 12.49 -12.60 1.14
C THR A 16 11.52 -12.27 0.01
N ASP A 17 12.03 -11.62 -1.04
CA ASP A 17 11.29 -11.24 -2.25
C ASP A 17 10.47 -12.40 -2.84
N ASN A 18 10.99 -13.64 -2.71
CA ASN A 18 10.32 -14.86 -3.15
C ASN A 18 8.94 -15.06 -2.51
N VAL A 19 8.78 -14.73 -1.23
CA VAL A 19 7.50 -14.88 -0.51
C VAL A 19 6.50 -13.82 -0.98
N LEU A 20 6.97 -12.60 -1.23
CA LEU A 20 6.15 -11.52 -1.79
C LEU A 20 5.68 -11.92 -3.19
N TRP A 21 6.63 -12.29 -4.04
CA TRP A 21 6.41 -12.71 -5.42
C TRP A 21 5.43 -13.87 -5.52
N ARG A 22 5.54 -14.89 -4.66
CA ARG A 22 4.58 -16.01 -4.63
C ARG A 22 3.13 -15.55 -4.42
N ASN A 23 2.90 -14.54 -3.58
CA ASN A 23 1.54 -14.09 -3.26
C ASN A 23 1.00 -13.05 -4.25
N THR A 24 1.88 -12.31 -4.93
CA THR A 24 1.49 -11.19 -5.79
C THR A 24 1.68 -11.46 -7.27
N SER A 25 2.46 -12.49 -7.67
CA SER A 25 2.83 -12.69 -9.07
C SER A 25 1.64 -12.94 -10.00
N TRP A 26 0.65 -13.69 -9.53
CA TRP A 26 -0.57 -13.98 -10.28
C TRP A 26 -1.40 -12.73 -10.59
N THR A 27 -1.25 -11.63 -9.83
CA THR A 27 -1.97 -10.38 -10.08
C THR A 27 -1.35 -9.55 -11.21
N ARG A 28 -0.11 -9.87 -11.60
CA ARG A 28 0.69 -9.12 -12.61
C ARG A 28 0.60 -7.61 -12.41
N TYR A 29 0.63 -7.19 -11.14
CA TYR A 29 0.35 -5.80 -10.79
C TYR A 29 1.32 -4.83 -11.46
N TRP A 30 2.58 -5.23 -11.66
CA TRP A 30 3.62 -4.46 -12.33
C TRP A 30 3.31 -4.13 -13.81
N GLU A 31 2.33 -4.79 -14.42
CA GLU A 31 1.90 -4.50 -15.80
C GLU A 31 0.71 -3.53 -15.87
N LYS A 32 0.21 -3.07 -14.72
CA LYS A 32 -0.93 -2.16 -14.66
C LYS A 32 -0.46 -0.74 -14.37
N ASP A 33 -1.08 0.22 -15.05
CA ASP A 33 -0.83 1.64 -14.84
C ASP A 33 -1.42 2.16 -13.52
N VAL A 34 -2.36 1.43 -12.93
CA VAL A 34 -2.99 1.79 -11.65
C VAL A 34 -2.83 0.65 -10.64
N TRP A 35 -2.19 0.95 -9.51
CA TRP A 35 -2.06 0.05 -8.37
C TRP A 35 -2.94 0.51 -7.22
N ILE A 36 -3.52 -0.44 -6.51
CA ILE A 36 -4.27 -0.23 -5.27
C ILE A 36 -3.41 -0.80 -4.15
N LEU A 37 -3.03 0.08 -3.23
CA LEU A 37 -2.18 -0.17 -2.08
C LEU A 37 -2.97 0.12 -0.78
N PRO A 38 -3.70 -0.87 -0.23
CA PRO A 38 -4.19 -0.82 1.15
C PRO A 38 -3.01 -0.59 2.10
N ILE A 39 -3.11 0.35 3.05
CA ILE A 39 -2.12 0.71 4.09
C ILE A 39 -2.72 0.52 5.47
N HIS A 40 -2.10 -0.33 6.29
CA HIS A 40 -2.47 -0.52 7.68
C HIS A 40 -1.73 0.47 8.59
N ARG A 41 -2.48 1.39 9.20
CA ARG A 41 -1.98 2.33 10.20
C ARG A 41 -2.18 1.74 11.60
N LEU A 42 -1.07 1.59 12.32
CA LEU A 42 -1.06 1.19 13.72
C LEU A 42 -1.51 2.38 14.60
N SER A 43 -2.82 2.59 14.68
CA SER A 43 -3.47 3.54 15.60
C SER A 43 -4.07 2.79 16.80
N CYS A 44 -4.68 3.49 17.77
CA CYS A 44 -5.28 2.88 18.97
C CYS A 44 -6.29 1.75 18.68
N VAL A 45 -6.93 1.75 17.50
CA VAL A 45 -7.89 0.72 17.09
C VAL A 45 -7.43 -0.06 15.85
N GLY A 46 -6.29 0.32 15.25
CA GLY A 46 -5.91 -0.09 13.90
C GLY A 46 -6.83 0.55 12.85
N HIS A 47 -6.26 1.06 11.76
CA HIS A 47 -7.03 1.69 10.70
C HIS A 47 -6.46 1.35 9.33
N TRP A 48 -7.32 1.04 8.37
CA TRP A 48 -6.93 0.79 6.99
C TRP A 48 -7.27 2.00 6.14
N VAL A 49 -6.27 2.49 5.42
CA VAL A 49 -6.43 3.48 4.36
C VAL A 49 -6.04 2.85 3.02
N VAL A 50 -6.41 3.47 1.90
CA VAL A 50 -6.04 2.97 0.57
C VAL A 50 -5.30 4.04 -0.18
N CYS A 51 -4.09 3.74 -0.65
CA CYS A 51 -3.37 4.54 -1.61
C CYS A 51 -3.59 3.99 -3.02
N ILE A 52 -3.95 4.84 -3.96
CA ILE A 52 -4.05 4.52 -5.38
C ILE A 52 -2.86 5.17 -6.06
N ILE A 53 -2.05 4.35 -6.72
CA ILE A 53 -0.84 4.76 -7.44
C ILE A 53 -1.20 4.76 -8.92
N ASP A 54 -1.27 5.94 -9.51
CA ASP A 54 -1.49 6.12 -10.96
C ASP A 54 -0.17 6.52 -11.62
N PHE A 55 0.42 5.57 -12.34
CA PHE A 55 1.68 5.75 -13.05
C PHE A 55 1.54 6.66 -14.27
N SER A 56 0.41 6.59 -14.98
CA SER A 56 0.17 7.41 -16.17
C SER A 56 0.13 8.89 -15.82
N SER A 57 -0.52 9.25 -14.72
CA SER A 57 -0.59 10.64 -14.27
C SER A 57 0.49 11.04 -13.26
N LYS A 58 1.32 10.09 -12.81
CA LYS A 58 2.34 10.26 -11.75
C LYS A 58 1.72 10.79 -10.45
N ARG A 59 0.59 10.23 -10.03
CA ARG A 59 -0.16 10.67 -8.85
C ARG A 59 -0.30 9.56 -7.82
N LEU A 60 -0.28 9.97 -6.56
CA LEU A 60 -0.67 9.16 -5.41
C LEU A 60 -1.96 9.76 -4.84
N LEU A 61 -3.00 8.95 -4.76
CA LEU A 61 -4.30 9.35 -4.21
C LEU A 61 -4.55 8.55 -2.94
N LEU A 62 -4.58 9.21 -1.80
CA LEU A 62 -4.89 8.57 -0.53
C LEU A 62 -6.37 8.74 -0.20
N PHE A 63 -7.04 7.62 0.02
CA PHE A 63 -8.41 7.55 0.52
C PHE A 63 -8.43 7.06 1.96
N ASP A 64 -9.04 7.86 2.83
CA ASP A 64 -9.24 7.57 4.25
C ASP A 64 -10.74 7.63 4.57
N SER A 65 -11.34 6.49 4.89
CA SER A 65 -12.78 6.38 5.15
C SER A 65 -13.21 7.06 6.45
N LEU A 66 -12.30 7.28 7.40
CA LEU A 66 -12.57 8.01 8.64
C LEU A 66 -12.38 9.51 8.46
N ALA A 67 -12.00 9.96 7.25
CA ALA A 67 -11.57 11.33 6.98
C ALA A 67 -10.58 11.84 8.03
N GLU A 68 -9.74 10.93 8.58
CA GLU A 68 -8.84 11.28 9.67
C GLU A 68 -7.85 12.32 9.13
N CYS A 69 -7.98 13.56 9.57
CA CYS A 69 -7.20 14.70 9.08
C CYS A 69 -5.72 14.65 9.54
N LYS A 70 -5.26 13.51 10.08
CA LYS A 70 -3.85 13.34 10.43
C LYS A 70 -3.02 13.29 9.16
N SER A 71 -1.99 14.12 9.16
CA SER A 71 -1.07 14.31 8.03
C SER A 71 -0.40 13.00 7.60
N TRP A 72 -0.68 12.57 6.36
CA TRP A 72 0.00 11.49 5.63
C TRP A 72 1.52 11.67 5.54
N LYS A 73 2.06 12.86 5.86
CA LYS A 73 3.51 13.11 5.90
C LYS A 73 4.26 12.14 6.82
N LYS A 74 3.60 11.54 7.82
CA LYS A 74 4.21 10.50 8.67
C LYS A 74 4.44 9.18 7.93
N ASP A 75 3.71 8.95 6.85
CA ASP A 75 3.82 7.72 6.03
C ASP A 75 4.91 7.84 4.95
N ILE A 76 5.49 9.04 4.76
CA ILE A 76 6.59 9.28 3.82
C ILE A 76 7.87 9.51 4.61
N GLN A 77 8.80 8.56 4.56
CA GLN A 77 10.20 8.83 4.90
C GLN A 77 10.91 9.39 3.66
N VAL A 78 11.60 10.52 3.84
CA VAL A 78 12.48 11.16 2.85
C VAL A 78 13.87 10.61 3.01
#